data_AF-A0A2E9IQB1-F1
#
_entry.id   AF-A0A2E9IQB1-F1
#
_cell.length_a   1.000
_cell.length_b   1.000
_cell.length_c   1.000
_cell.angle_alpha   90.00
_cell.angle_beta   90.00
_cell.angle_gamma   90.00
#
_symmetry.space_group_name_H-M   'P 1'
#
loop_
_entity.id
_entity.type
_entity.pdbx_description
1 polymer ?
#
loop_
_entity_poly.entity_id
_entity_poly.type
_entity_poly.pdbx_seq_one_letter_code
_entity_poly.pdbx_strand_id
1 'polypeptide(L)'
;MEKLSRAAFFSLFDLSEASSLYRDFESPDDRKIWPDDEIHFIDGPVFYTKAACPQDDVTITIDGKEYPIKSGQSTVKAIKDMASVKHGDELVQIINGDITPLEDGGSVCIEGGEVFVSHPRQGGSS
;
A
#
# COMPACT_ATOMS: atom_id res chain seq x y z
N MET A 1 3.92 -18.86 -23.51
CA MET A 1 2.45 -18.69 -23.73
C MET A 1 1.79 -18.98 -22.39
N GLU A 2 2.08 -18.19 -21.36
CA GLU A 2 1.70 -18.47 -19.96
C GLU A 2 1.53 -17.15 -19.19
N LYS A 3 0.67 -16.28 -19.71
CA LYS A 3 0.23 -15.07 -19.03
C LYS A 3 -1.23 -15.22 -18.69
N LEU A 4 -1.61 -14.91 -17.46
CA LEU A 4 -3.00 -14.94 -17.03
C LEU A 4 -3.34 -13.60 -16.38
N SER A 5 -4.50 -13.04 -16.71
CA SER A 5 -4.98 -11.85 -16.00
C SER A 5 -5.40 -12.23 -14.58
N ARG A 6 -5.29 -11.29 -13.63
CA ARG A 6 -5.73 -11.50 -12.25
C ARG A 6 -7.18 -11.99 -12.18
N ALA A 7 -8.08 -11.43 -12.99
CA ALA A 7 -9.49 -11.83 -13.02
C ALA A 7 -9.66 -13.31 -13.42
N ALA A 8 -8.93 -13.76 -14.44
CA ALA A 8 -8.96 -15.17 -14.85
C ALA A 8 -8.33 -16.10 -13.80
N PHE A 9 -7.28 -15.65 -13.10
CA PHE A 9 -6.70 -16.38 -11.96
C PHE A 9 -7.70 -16.53 -10.83
N PHE A 10 -8.38 -15.45 -10.44
CA PHE A 10 -9.35 -15.47 -9.34
C PHE A 10 -10.54 -16.37 -9.67
N SER A 11 -11.00 -16.34 -10.93
CA SER A 11 -12.04 -17.25 -11.41
C SER A 11 -11.61 -18.72 -11.44
N LEU A 12 -10.32 -19.01 -11.61
CA LEU A 12 -9.80 -20.39 -11.63
C LEU A 12 -9.72 -21.00 -10.24
N PHE A 13 -9.48 -20.18 -9.22
CA PHE A 13 -9.24 -20.59 -7.83
C PHE A 13 -10.37 -20.20 -6.87
N ASP A 14 -11.54 -19.79 -7.38
CA ASP A 14 -12.69 -19.32 -6.59
C ASP A 14 -12.30 -18.24 -5.54
N LEU A 15 -11.38 -17.35 -5.91
CA LEU A 15 -10.88 -16.29 -5.03
C LEU A 15 -11.79 -15.06 -5.11
N SER A 16 -12.10 -14.47 -3.96
CA SER A 16 -12.83 -13.20 -3.90
C SER A 16 -11.96 -12.07 -4.44
N GLU A 17 -12.48 -11.26 -5.38
CA GLU A 17 -11.80 -10.08 -5.95
C GLU A 17 -11.28 -9.09 -4.90
N ALA A 18 -11.89 -9.11 -3.71
CA ALA A 18 -11.46 -8.33 -2.58
C ALA A 18 -10.03 -8.71 -2.13
N SER A 19 -9.63 -9.96 -2.28
CA SER A 19 -8.36 -10.50 -1.77
C SER A 19 -7.14 -9.89 -2.46
N SER A 20 -6.11 -9.56 -1.69
CA SER A 20 -4.84 -9.13 -2.26
C SER A 20 -3.99 -10.35 -2.59
N LEU A 21 -3.59 -10.46 -3.85
CA LEU A 21 -2.71 -11.53 -4.35
C LEU A 21 -1.26 -11.06 -4.27
N TYR A 22 -0.40 -11.88 -3.67
CA TYR A 22 1.03 -11.65 -3.56
C TYR A 22 1.79 -12.78 -4.24
N ARG A 23 2.95 -12.42 -4.81
CA ARG A 23 3.92 -13.35 -5.35
C ARG A 23 5.07 -13.51 -4.37
N ASP A 24 5.22 -14.71 -3.85
CA ASP A 24 6.36 -15.12 -3.04
C ASP A 24 7.40 -15.75 -3.97
N PHE A 25 8.25 -14.91 -4.56
CA PHE A 25 9.33 -15.34 -5.44
C PHE A 25 10.71 -15.08 -4.82
N GLU A 26 10.88 -13.96 -4.11
CA GLU A 26 12.13 -13.57 -3.44
C GLU A 26 11.86 -13.03 -2.04
N SER A 27 11.44 -13.90 -1.12
CA SER A 27 11.38 -13.56 0.31
C SER A 27 12.70 -12.92 0.78
N PRO A 28 12.68 -11.72 1.41
CA PRO A 28 11.52 -11.08 2.03
C PRO A 28 10.74 -10.05 1.16
N ASP A 29 11.07 -9.85 -0.11
CA ASP A 29 10.43 -8.88 -1.02
C ASP A 29 9.22 -9.49 -1.76
N ASP A 30 8.13 -9.73 -1.04
CA ASP A 30 6.86 -10.21 -1.61
C ASP A 30 6.19 -9.13 -2.47
N ARG A 31 6.03 -9.38 -3.77
CA ARG A 31 5.40 -8.42 -4.70
C ARG A 31 3.89 -8.57 -4.74
N LYS A 32 3.16 -7.49 -4.45
CA LYS A 32 1.70 -7.41 -4.65
C LYS A 32 1.36 -7.39 -6.15
N ILE A 33 0.39 -8.22 -6.54
CA ILE A 33 -0.14 -8.28 -7.91
C ILE A 33 -1.40 -7.40 -8.00
N TRP A 34 -1.28 -6.30 -8.72
CA TRP A 34 -2.39 -5.37 -8.98
C TRP A 34 -3.42 -5.98 -9.96
N PRO A 35 -4.66 -5.47 -10.01
CA PRO A 35 -5.68 -5.96 -10.94
C PRO A 35 -5.30 -5.88 -12.41
N ASP A 36 -4.51 -4.86 -12.75
CA ASP A 36 -4.02 -4.59 -14.10
C ASP A 36 -2.70 -5.35 -14.41
N ASP A 37 -2.08 -5.97 -13.41
CA ASP A 37 -0.81 -6.67 -13.57
C ASP A 37 -1.04 -8.04 -14.23
N GLU A 38 -0.20 -8.39 -15.21
CA GLU A 38 -0.20 -9.72 -15.82
C GLU A 38 0.52 -10.71 -14.89
N ILE A 39 -0.08 -11.88 -14.65
CA ILE A 39 0.57 -12.94 -13.85
C ILE A 39 1.44 -13.79 -14.79
N HIS A 40 2.74 -13.81 -14.51
CA HIS A 40 3.74 -14.59 -15.24
C HIS A 40 4.08 -15.87 -14.46
N PHE A 41 3.81 -17.04 -15.04
CA PHE A 41 4.11 -18.34 -14.40
C PHE A 41 5.53 -18.84 -14.67
N ILE A 42 6.30 -18.15 -15.51
CA ILE A 42 7.64 -18.58 -15.93
C ILE A 42 8.64 -18.65 -14.78
N ASP A 43 8.45 -17.84 -13.73
CA ASP A 43 9.31 -17.85 -12.53
C ASP A 43 8.69 -18.68 -11.39
N GLY A 44 7.76 -19.58 -11.71
CA GLY A 44 7.22 -20.56 -10.76
C GLY A 44 5.84 -20.19 -10.17
N PRO A 45 5.09 -21.20 -9.68
CA PRO A 45 3.67 -21.06 -9.32
C PRO A 45 3.42 -20.65 -7.86
N VAL A 46 4.35 -19.92 -7.22
CA VAL A 46 4.24 -19.60 -5.79
C VAL A 46 3.48 -18.28 -5.61
N PHE A 47 2.24 -18.38 -5.16
CA PHE A 47 1.37 -17.25 -4.88
C PHE A 47 0.61 -17.50 -3.58
N TYR A 48 0.39 -16.45 -2.79
CA TYR A 48 -0.50 -16.51 -1.64
C TYR A 48 -1.46 -15.34 -1.67
N THR A 49 -2.66 -15.58 -1.15
CA THR A 49 -3.67 -14.55 -0.96
C THR A 49 -3.63 -14.10 0.49
N LYS A 50 -3.57 -12.80 0.71
CA LYS A 50 -3.99 -12.23 1.99
C LYS A 50 -5.43 -11.79 1.81
N ALA A 51 -6.26 -12.08 2.82
CA ALA A 51 -7.63 -11.59 2.85
C ALA A 51 -7.62 -10.10 2.48
N ALA A 52 -8.58 -9.71 1.65
CA ALA A 52 -8.91 -8.31 1.42
C ALA A 52 -8.84 -7.63 2.76
N CYS A 53 -7.99 -6.60 2.89
CA CYS A 53 -7.85 -5.89 4.15
C CYS A 53 -9.26 -5.62 4.67
N PRO A 54 -9.71 -6.30 5.75
CA PRO A 54 -11.02 -6.02 6.30
C PRO A 54 -11.05 -4.52 6.63
N GLN A 55 -12.22 -3.87 6.54
CA GLN A 55 -12.36 -2.48 6.99
C GLN A 55 -12.32 -2.45 8.52
N ASP A 56 -11.21 -2.85 9.09
CA ASP A 56 -10.95 -2.74 10.51
C ASP A 56 -10.51 -1.29 10.80
N ASP A 57 -10.93 -0.80 11.94
CA ASP A 57 -10.44 0.47 12.48
C ASP A 57 -9.00 0.23 12.96
N VAL A 58 -8.04 0.54 12.09
CA VAL A 58 -6.62 0.46 12.41
C VAL A 58 -6.10 1.82 12.83
N THR A 59 -4.99 1.83 13.55
CA THR A 59 -4.37 3.07 14.02
C THR A 59 -3.10 3.31 13.24
N ILE A 60 -2.96 4.50 12.69
CA ILE A 60 -1.71 4.98 12.07
C ILE A 60 -1.12 6.09 12.91
N THR A 61 0.21 6.22 12.90
CA THR A 61 0.88 7.31 13.61
C THR A 61 1.30 8.38 12.61
N ILE A 62 0.86 9.62 12.76
CA ILE A 62 1.25 10.74 11.90
C ILE A 62 1.89 11.80 12.81
N ASP A 63 3.15 12.16 12.56
CA ASP A 63 3.90 13.15 13.36
C ASP A 63 3.89 12.84 14.87
N GLY A 64 3.96 11.55 15.21
CA GLY A 64 3.93 11.07 16.59
C GLY A 64 2.54 11.07 17.25
N LYS A 65 1.47 11.32 16.48
CA LYS A 65 0.08 11.22 16.96
C LYS A 65 -0.64 10.05 16.31
N GLU A 66 -1.37 9.31 17.11
CA GLU A 66 -2.16 8.17 16.66
C GLU A 66 -3.53 8.63 16.11
N TYR A 67 -3.87 8.17 14.91
CA TYR A 67 -5.13 8.45 14.23
C TYR A 67 -5.82 7.15 13.85
N PRO A 68 -7.08 6.94 14.28
CA PRO A 68 -7.88 5.81 13.81
C PRO A 68 -8.29 6.07 12.35
N ILE A 69 -7.96 5.13 11.47
CA ILE A 69 -8.31 5.15 10.05
C ILE A 69 -8.80 3.76 9.65
N LYS A 70 -9.66 3.72 8.63
CA LYS A 70 -10.05 2.44 8.04
C LYS A 70 -8.87 1.84 7.29
N SER A 71 -8.56 0.59 7.59
CA SER A 71 -7.58 -0.17 6.81
C SER A 71 -8.04 -0.35 5.37
N GLY A 72 -7.08 -0.35 4.44
CA GLY A 72 -7.31 -0.35 3.00
C GLY A 72 -6.67 0.83 2.28
N GLN A 73 -7.09 1.09 1.04
CA GLN A 73 -6.53 2.17 0.23
C GLN A 73 -6.94 3.54 0.78
N SER A 74 -5.97 4.30 1.28
CA SER A 74 -6.12 5.69 1.68
C SER A 74 -5.26 6.59 0.80
N THR A 75 -5.84 7.69 0.34
CA THR A 75 -5.10 8.70 -0.42
C THR A 75 -4.28 9.55 0.54
N VAL A 76 -3.08 9.95 0.10
CA VAL A 76 -2.20 10.84 0.86
C VAL A 76 -2.92 12.13 1.27
N LYS A 77 -3.75 12.66 0.37
CA LYS A 77 -4.61 13.81 0.64
C LYS A 77 -5.55 13.59 1.82
N ALA A 78 -6.26 12.45 1.86
CA ALA A 78 -7.18 12.13 2.96
C ALA A 78 -6.45 12.01 4.30
N ILE A 79 -5.24 11.44 4.28
CA ILE A 79 -4.37 11.32 5.46
C ILE A 79 -3.92 12.72 5.94
N LYS A 80 -3.51 13.60 5.01
CA LYS A 80 -3.15 14.99 5.32
C LYS A 80 -4.34 15.76 5.90
N ASP A 81 -5.52 15.64 5.29
CA ASP A 81 -6.75 16.28 5.75
C ASP A 81 -7.12 15.81 7.18
N MET A 82 -6.97 14.51 7.47
CA MET A 82 -7.22 13.94 8.80
C MET A 82 -6.23 14.46 9.87
N ALA A 83 -4.94 14.54 9.52
CA ALA A 83 -3.91 15.02 10.42
C ALA A 83 -3.78 16.55 10.48
N SER A 84 -4.58 17.29 9.70
CA SER A 84 -4.44 18.75 9.52
C SER A 84 -3.04 19.17 9.05
N VAL A 85 -2.40 18.34 8.22
CA VAL A 85 -1.11 18.62 7.58
C VAL A 85 -1.33 19.63 6.45
N LYS A 86 -0.42 20.59 6.28
CA LYS A 86 -0.55 21.59 5.21
C LYS A 86 -0.33 20.91 3.86
N HIS A 87 -1.11 21.29 2.85
CA HIS A 87 -0.91 20.79 1.47
C HIS A 87 0.48 21.09 0.89
N GLY A 88 1.21 22.08 1.43
CA GLY A 88 2.58 22.39 1.02
C GLY A 88 3.64 21.50 1.66
N ASP A 89 3.29 20.72 2.69
CA ASP A 89 4.21 19.81 3.37
C ASP A 89 4.19 18.46 2.65
N GLU A 90 5.35 17.82 2.56
CA GLU A 90 5.50 16.49 1.99
C GLU A 90 5.20 15.45 3.08
N LEU A 91 4.44 14.42 2.72
CA LEU A 91 4.16 13.30 3.63
C LEU A 91 5.09 12.17 3.25
N VAL A 92 5.80 11.65 4.23
CA VAL A 92 6.67 10.48 4.07
C VAL A 92 6.13 9.35 4.93
N GLN A 93 6.28 8.12 4.44
CA GLN A 93 6.00 6.90 5.18
C GLN A 93 7.31 6.31 5.68
N ILE A 94 7.37 5.90 6.94
CA ILE A 94 8.49 5.15 7.48
C ILE A 94 8.18 3.67 7.35
N ILE A 95 8.91 2.99 6.47
CA ILE A 95 8.79 1.54 6.24
C ILE A 95 10.12 0.92 6.65
N ASN A 96 10.14 0.08 7.69
CA ASN A 96 11.36 -0.57 8.22
C ASN A 96 12.51 0.38 8.59
N GLY A 97 12.22 1.66 8.83
CA GLY A 97 13.22 2.69 9.13
C GLY A 97 13.65 3.51 7.90
N ASP A 98 13.24 3.11 6.70
CA ASP A 98 13.40 3.87 5.47
C ASP A 98 12.28 4.90 5.29
N ILE A 99 12.65 6.10 4.85
CA ILE A 99 11.73 7.21 4.64
C ILE A 99 11.31 7.23 3.17
N THR A 100 10.09 6.77 2.90
CA THR A 100 9.51 6.69 1.56
C THR A 100 8.61 7.90 1.32
N PRO A 101 8.98 8.84 0.44
CA PRO A 101 8.14 9.99 0.12
C PRO A 101 6.87 9.57 -0.61
N LEU A 102 5.75 10.15 -0.18
CA LEU A 102 4.44 9.92 -0.76
C LEU A 102 4.02 11.14 -1.58
N GLU A 103 3.68 10.90 -2.85
CA GLU A 103 3.16 11.96 -3.71
C GLU A 103 1.78 12.43 -3.24
N ASP A 104 1.46 13.71 -3.42
CA ASP A 104 0.16 14.30 -3.02
C ASP A 104 -1.06 13.59 -3.63
N GLY A 105 -0.92 13.07 -4.86
CA GLY A 105 -1.93 12.27 -5.55
C GLY A 105 -1.81 10.76 -5.32
N GLY A 106 -0.81 10.33 -4.54
CA GLY A 106 -0.51 8.94 -4.26
C GLY A 106 -1.57 8.31 -3.34
N SER A 107 -1.67 6.98 -3.45
CA SER A 107 -2.50 6.17 -2.55
C SER A 107 -1.62 5.16 -1.84
N VAL A 108 -1.82 5.00 -0.54
CA VAL A 108 -1.14 4.02 0.31
C VAL A 108 -2.15 2.99 0.81
N CYS A 109 -1.69 1.75 0.97
CA CYS A 109 -2.53 0.69 1.52
C CYS A 109 -2.26 0.62 3.02
N ILE A 110 -3.22 1.06 3.81
CA ILE A 110 -3.10 1.09 5.27
C ILE A 110 -3.38 -0.31 5.82
N GLU A 111 -2.40 -0.91 6.47
CA GLU A 111 -2.54 -2.21 7.16
C GLU A 111 -2.59 -2.05 8.69
N GLY A 112 -2.23 -0.88 9.21
CA GLY A 112 -2.25 -0.56 10.64
C GLY A 112 -0.87 -0.67 11.29
N GLY A 113 -0.51 0.31 12.11
CA GLY A 113 0.82 0.43 12.72
C GLY A 113 1.84 1.19 11.86
N GLU A 114 1.44 1.68 10.68
CA GLU A 114 2.29 2.52 9.85
C GLU A 114 2.55 3.88 10.50
N VAL A 115 3.77 4.38 10.27
CA VAL A 115 4.21 5.68 10.75
C VAL A 115 4.42 6.60 9.57
N PHE A 116 3.73 7.73 9.58
CA PHE A 116 3.86 8.81 8.63
C PHE A 116 4.46 10.03 9.34
N VAL A 117 5.24 10.80 8.61
CA VAL A 117 5.81 12.06 9.08
C VAL A 117 5.54 13.11 8.01
N SER A 118 5.12 14.29 8.42
CA SER A 118 5.05 15.43 7.52
C SER A 118 6.25 16.34 7.73
N HIS A 119 6.83 16.83 6.63
CA HIS A 119 7.87 17.83 6.70
C HIS A 119 7.67 18.89 5.61
N PRO A 120 8.06 20.15 5.87
CA PRO A 120 8.03 21.16 4.82
C PRO A 120 8.88 20.68 3.65
N ARG A 121 8.35 20.81 2.42
CA ARG A 121 9.09 20.48 1.21
C ARG A 121 10.35 21.34 1.23
N GLN A 122 11.52 20.74 1.43
CA GLN A 122 12.77 21.49 1.38
C GLN A 122 12.95 21.96 -0.06
N GLY A 123 12.56 23.21 -0.32
CA GLY A 123 13.05 23.93 -1.46
C GLY A 123 14.56 23.94 -1.34
N GLY A 124 15.24 23.37 -2.34
CA GLY A 124 16.68 23.48 -2.45
C GLY A 124 17.10 24.95 -2.29
N SER A 125 17.83 25.22 -1.22
CA SER A 125 18.71 26.37 -1.07
C SER A 125 20.12 25.80 -1.18
N SER A 126 21.03 26.29 -2.00
CA SER A 126 21.06 27.43 -2.93
C SER A 126 22.10 27.11 -4.02
#